data_AF-A0A3L8D440-F1
#
_entry.id   AF-A0A3L8D440-F1
#
_cell.length_a   1.000
_cell.length_b   1.000
_cell.length_c   1.000
_cell.angle_alpha   90.00
_cell.angle_beta   90.00
_cell.angle_gamma   90.00
#
_symmetry.space_group_name_H-M   'P 1'
#
loop_
_entity.id
_entity.type
_entity.pdbx_description
1 polymer ?
#
loop_
_entity_poly.entity_id
_entity_poly.type
_entity_poly.pdbx_seq_one_letter_code
_entity_poly.pdbx_strand_id
1 'polypeptide(L)'
;MSRMSKEQLKNLMKFWLMIYTKIVPRAILLYAVIIIALTIYLNGKVSPVFVFLCVEMSLNWYCVYRISHKSSPLRGNSKKWDLKSIVIKPMGDSTAYKYWYCKKCQLYMRKPTQHCVFCKKCYHFREQHCFLLGACVLRQNMGNFILLCFYASLASVYTMLVMGWCVVESLDQMIKNADNINLFENFCFPITLIKLLSKNLSCIFIFILFNLQIVMQSLSMGYGFWKLYTCLTGKQCYGHLTGKQDLKDIFGSYSLMNVLFPYNGLVGKRSVNDGRQHQLKEV
;
A
#
# COMPACT_ATOMS: atom_id res chain seq x y z
N MET A 1 -22.10 -0.27 -36.02
CA MET A 1 -21.42 -0.38 -34.70
C MET A 1 -22.38 -1.03 -33.70
N SER A 2 -22.23 -2.33 -33.42
CA SER A 2 -23.10 -3.04 -32.48
C SER A 2 -22.86 -2.52 -31.05
N ARG A 3 -23.91 -2.01 -30.38
CA ARG A 3 -23.86 -1.67 -28.95
C ARG A 3 -23.51 -2.91 -28.15
N MET A 4 -22.34 -2.93 -27.52
CA MET A 4 -21.97 -3.95 -26.53
C MET A 4 -23.02 -3.98 -25.42
N SER A 5 -23.44 -5.18 -25.02
CA SER A 5 -24.37 -5.32 -23.91
C SER A 5 -23.73 -4.87 -22.59
N LYS A 6 -24.52 -4.38 -21.63
CA LYS A 6 -24.04 -3.98 -20.29
C LYS A 6 -23.24 -5.10 -19.60
N GLU A 7 -23.57 -6.35 -19.91
CA GLU A 7 -22.91 -7.54 -19.36
C GLU A 7 -21.54 -7.80 -19.99
N GLN A 8 -21.41 -7.60 -21.31
CA GLN A 8 -20.13 -7.63 -22.01
C GLN A 8 -19.19 -6.52 -21.51
N LEU A 9 -19.70 -5.30 -21.31
CA LEU A 9 -18.91 -4.20 -20.74
C LEU A 9 -18.39 -4.53 -19.33
N LYS A 10 -19.25 -5.10 -18.48
CA LYS A 10 -18.90 -5.50 -17.11
C LYS A 10 -17.84 -6.60 -17.08
N ASN A 11 -17.91 -7.57 -18.00
CA ASN A 11 -16.93 -8.64 -18.10
C ASN A 11 -15.59 -8.12 -18.65
N LEU A 12 -15.63 -7.22 -19.63
CA LEU A 12 -14.44 -6.55 -20.15
C LEU A 12 -13.75 -5.70 -19.06
N MET A 13 -14.50 -4.90 -18.31
CA MET A 13 -13.96 -4.12 -17.19
C MET A 13 -13.32 -5.01 -16.12
N LYS A 14 -13.94 -6.14 -15.75
CA LYS A 14 -13.36 -7.11 -14.82
C LYS A 14 -12.07 -7.72 -15.36
N PHE A 15 -12.03 -8.04 -16.64
CA PHE A 15 -10.84 -8.60 -17.30
C PHE A 15 -9.66 -7.63 -17.24
N TRP A 16 -9.86 -6.38 -17.65
CA TRP A 16 -8.84 -5.33 -17.56
C TRP A 16 -8.41 -5.07 -16.12
N LEU A 17 -9.35 -5.05 -15.17
CA LEU A 17 -9.03 -4.87 -13.77
C LEU A 17 -8.17 -6.01 -13.20
N MET A 18 -8.42 -7.26 -13.61
CA MET A 18 -7.59 -8.41 -13.21
C MET A 18 -6.19 -8.32 -13.81
N ILE A 19 -6.05 -7.93 -15.08
CA ILE A 19 -4.75 -7.71 -15.70
C ILE A 19 -4.00 -6.59 -14.96
N TYR A 20 -4.66 -5.46 -14.74
CA TYR A 20 -4.13 -4.31 -14.02
C TYR A 20 -3.59 -4.71 -12.64
N THR A 21 -4.37 -5.48 -11.86
CA THR A 21 -3.93 -5.95 -10.52
C THR A 21 -2.67 -6.82 -10.52
N LYS A 22 -2.33 -7.47 -11.64
CA LYS A 22 -1.12 -8.30 -11.77
C LYS A 22 0.07 -7.53 -12.32
N ILE A 23 -0.16 -6.59 -13.24
CA ILE A 23 0.90 -5.82 -13.90
C ILE A 23 1.44 -4.73 -12.96
N VAL A 24 0.54 -4.02 -12.25
CA VAL A 24 0.91 -2.85 -11.45
C VAL A 24 1.97 -3.16 -10.38
N PRO A 25 1.85 -4.21 -9.55
CA PRO A 25 2.89 -4.52 -8.56
C PRO A 25 4.25 -4.81 -9.19
N ARG A 26 4.28 -5.47 -10.36
CA ARG A 26 5.52 -5.77 -11.08
C ARG A 26 6.15 -4.52 -11.68
N ALA A 27 5.33 -3.64 -12.25
CA ALA A 27 5.78 -2.36 -12.79
C ALA A 27 6.38 -1.46 -11.69
N ILE A 28 5.79 -1.44 -10.50
CA ILE A 28 6.30 -0.66 -9.36
C ILE A 28 7.62 -1.22 -8.85
N LEU A 29 7.75 -2.55 -8.78
CA LEU A 29 9.01 -3.17 -8.40
C LEU A 29 10.11 -2.85 -9.41
N LEU A 30 9.81 -2.93 -10.71
CA LEU A 30 10.74 -2.55 -11.76
C LEU A 30 11.14 -1.07 -11.64
N TYR A 31 10.16 -0.18 -11.45
CA TYR A 31 10.41 1.25 -11.23
C TYR A 31 11.32 1.49 -10.03
N ALA A 32 11.07 0.83 -8.89
CA ALA A 32 11.91 0.95 -7.70
C ALA A 32 13.36 0.51 -7.97
N VAL A 33 13.57 -0.61 -8.70
CA VAL A 33 14.91 -1.07 -9.08
C VAL A 33 15.62 -0.07 -9.98
N ILE A 34 14.92 0.46 -11.00
CA ILE A 34 15.47 1.48 -11.90
C ILE A 34 15.91 2.73 -11.13
N ILE A 35 15.05 3.20 -10.22
CA ILE A 35 15.32 4.40 -9.41
C ILE A 35 16.52 4.18 -8.47
N ILE A 36 16.60 3.01 -7.81
CA ILE A 36 17.74 2.67 -6.95
C ILE A 36 19.04 2.62 -7.76
N ALA A 37 19.05 1.92 -8.90
CA ALA A 37 20.21 1.81 -9.76
C ALA A 37 20.66 3.20 -10.29
N LEU A 38 19.71 4.01 -10.73
CA LEU A 38 19.97 5.37 -11.21
C LEU A 38 20.53 6.26 -10.09
N THR A 39 19.99 6.16 -8.87
CA THR A 39 20.47 6.96 -7.73
C THR A 39 21.90 6.60 -7.37
N ILE A 40 22.23 5.31 -7.37
CA ILE A 40 23.60 4.84 -7.12
C ILE A 40 24.54 5.32 -8.23
N TYR A 41 24.10 5.23 -9.49
CA TYR A 41 24.87 5.69 -10.65
C TYR A 41 25.16 7.19 -10.57
N LEU A 42 24.15 8.02 -10.31
CA LEU A 42 24.29 9.49 -10.26
C LEU A 42 25.08 9.96 -9.04
N ASN A 43 24.91 9.32 -7.88
CA ASN A 43 25.62 9.71 -6.66
C ASN A 43 27.10 9.30 -6.69
N GLY A 44 27.49 8.37 -7.57
CA GLY A 44 28.85 7.81 -7.69
C GLY A 44 29.34 7.04 -6.47
N LYS A 45 28.54 6.99 -5.39
CA LYS A 45 28.82 6.33 -4.11
C LYS A 45 27.55 5.70 -3.56
N VAL A 46 27.70 4.58 -2.88
CA VAL A 46 26.61 3.92 -2.16
C VAL A 46 26.55 4.46 -0.74
N SER A 47 25.57 5.33 -0.46
CA SER A 47 25.35 5.84 0.90
C SER A 47 24.77 4.74 1.81
N PRO A 48 25.36 4.48 2.99
CA PRO A 48 24.81 3.52 3.96
C PRO A 48 23.38 3.89 4.39
N VAL A 49 23.08 5.20 4.48
CA VAL A 49 21.74 5.69 4.81
C VAL A 49 20.74 5.30 3.71
N PHE A 50 21.12 5.46 2.44
CA PHE A 50 20.24 5.09 1.33
C PHE A 50 19.97 3.59 1.30
N VAL A 51 21.01 2.77 1.51
CA VAL A 51 20.86 1.31 1.62
C VAL A 51 19.91 0.94 2.76
N PHE A 52 20.08 1.55 3.94
CA PHE A 52 19.19 1.34 5.08
C PHE A 52 17.73 1.65 4.73
N LEU A 53 17.45 2.79 4.09
CA LEU A 53 16.10 3.16 3.67
C LEU A 53 15.49 2.16 2.67
N CYS A 54 16.28 1.70 1.68
CA CYS A 54 15.84 0.71 0.70
C CYS A 54 15.57 -0.66 1.34
N VAL A 55 16.41 -1.07 2.30
CA VAL A 55 16.23 -2.32 3.05
C VAL A 55 14.95 -2.25 3.89
N GLU A 56 14.74 -1.18 4.65
CA GLU A 56 13.54 -1.01 5.48
C GLU A 56 12.26 -0.97 4.64
N MET A 57 12.28 -0.27 3.51
CA MET A 57 11.19 -0.28 2.54
C MET A 57 10.89 -1.71 2.07
N SER A 58 11.93 -2.47 1.69
CA SER A 58 11.78 -3.84 1.16
C SER A 58 11.30 -4.83 2.22
N LEU A 59 11.81 -4.73 3.45
CA LEU A 59 11.42 -5.60 4.56
C LEU A 59 9.96 -5.35 4.98
N ASN A 60 9.54 -4.09 5.07
CA ASN A 60 8.16 -3.74 5.39
C ASN A 60 7.20 -4.19 4.27
N TRP A 61 7.57 -4.03 3.00
CA TRP A 61 6.82 -4.58 1.86
C TRP A 61 6.67 -6.10 1.98
N TYR A 62 7.77 -6.81 2.23
CA TYR A 62 7.77 -8.26 2.40
C TYR A 62 6.88 -8.70 3.57
N CYS A 63 6.93 -7.99 4.70
CA CYS A 63 6.08 -8.27 5.86
C CYS A 63 4.59 -8.11 5.53
N VAL A 64 4.21 -7.03 4.84
CA VAL A 64 2.83 -6.82 4.39
C VAL A 64 2.39 -7.95 3.50
N TYR A 65 3.18 -8.29 2.48
CA TYR A 65 2.90 -9.35 1.52
C TYR A 65 2.77 -10.72 2.21
N ARG A 66 3.75 -11.08 3.04
CA ARG A 66 3.82 -12.36 3.77
C ARG A 66 2.63 -12.55 4.70
N ILE A 67 2.28 -11.53 5.50
CA ILE A 67 1.13 -11.60 6.42
C ILE A 67 -0.18 -11.68 5.61
N SER A 68 -0.27 -10.93 4.51
CA SER A 68 -1.45 -10.99 3.63
C SER A 68 -1.64 -12.37 3.00
N HIS A 69 -0.57 -13.03 2.54
CA HIS A 69 -0.67 -14.37 1.97
C HIS A 69 -0.94 -15.45 3.02
N LYS A 70 -0.28 -15.38 4.19
CA LYS A 70 -0.41 -16.39 5.25
C LYS A 70 -1.69 -16.28 6.08
N SER A 71 -2.31 -15.10 6.17
CA SER A 71 -3.48 -14.88 7.03
C SER A 71 -4.68 -15.75 6.62
N SER A 72 -5.14 -16.64 7.49
CA SER A 72 -6.35 -17.43 7.28
C SER A 72 -7.57 -16.72 7.87
N PRO A 73 -8.76 -16.83 7.25
CA PRO A 73 -9.99 -16.35 7.87
C PRO A 73 -10.27 -17.11 9.17
N LEU A 74 -10.81 -16.41 10.17
CA LEU A 74 -11.43 -17.05 11.34
C LEU A 74 -12.68 -17.79 10.88
N ARG A 75 -12.56 -19.11 10.75
CA ARG A 75 -13.66 -20.01 10.42
C ARG A 75 -14.50 -20.25 11.68
N GLY A 76 -15.81 -20.11 11.57
CA GLY A 76 -16.72 -20.67 12.57
C GLY A 76 -16.82 -22.17 12.36
N ASN A 77 -16.57 -22.97 13.41
CA ASN A 77 -16.69 -24.42 13.28
C ASN A 77 -18.17 -24.80 13.18
N SER A 78 -18.54 -25.46 12.08
CA SER A 78 -19.95 -25.74 11.77
C SER A 78 -20.67 -26.67 12.76
N LYS A 79 -19.91 -27.39 13.61
CA LYS A 79 -20.42 -28.47 14.46
C LYS A 79 -20.82 -28.07 15.89
N LYS A 80 -20.75 -26.79 16.27
CA LYS A 80 -21.15 -26.33 17.62
C LYS A 80 -21.62 -24.88 17.57
N TRP A 81 -22.83 -24.66 17.08
CA TRP A 81 -23.49 -23.35 17.14
C TRP A 81 -24.55 -23.40 18.24
N ASP A 82 -24.18 -23.02 19.46
CA ASP A 82 -25.19 -22.59 20.43
C ASP A 82 -25.85 -21.33 19.86
N LEU A 83 -27.15 -21.41 19.59
CA LEU A 83 -28.00 -20.33 19.06
C LEU A 83 -27.83 -19.01 19.85
N LYS A 84 -27.42 -19.09 21.13
CA LYS A 84 -27.10 -17.94 22.00
C LYS A 84 -25.88 -17.11 21.56
N SER A 85 -25.01 -17.64 20.69
CA SER A 85 -23.79 -16.96 20.24
C SER A 85 -23.95 -16.12 18.96
N ILE A 86 -25.14 -16.13 18.35
CA ILE A 86 -25.42 -15.52 17.04
C ILE A 86 -25.74 -14.02 17.15
N VAL A 87 -26.28 -13.61 18.30
CA VAL A 87 -26.77 -12.25 18.55
C VAL A 87 -25.74 -11.48 19.37
N ILE A 88 -25.23 -10.38 18.84
CA ILE A 88 -24.62 -9.33 19.68
C ILE A 88 -25.81 -8.59 20.29
N LYS A 89 -25.95 -8.56 21.64
CA LYS A 89 -26.88 -7.62 22.28
C LYS A 89 -26.39 -6.21 21.96
N PRO A 90 -27.13 -5.42 21.18
CA PRO A 90 -26.75 -4.04 20.95
C PRO A 90 -27.28 -3.18 22.12
N MET A 91 -26.50 -2.17 22.54
CA MET A 91 -27.10 -0.98 23.15
C MET A 91 -27.77 -0.21 22.00
N GLY A 92 -29.05 -0.49 21.73
CA GLY A 92 -29.87 0.20 20.71
C GLY A 92 -30.36 -0.71 19.57
N ASP A 93 -31.58 -0.44 19.09
CA ASP A 93 -32.54 -1.24 18.28
C ASP A 93 -32.10 -1.94 16.97
N SER A 94 -30.84 -2.37 16.81
CA SER A 94 -30.41 -3.13 15.62
C SER A 94 -29.58 -4.37 15.98
N THR A 95 -30.23 -5.54 15.92
CA THR A 95 -29.58 -6.84 16.16
C THR A 95 -28.50 -7.12 15.10
N ALA A 96 -27.25 -6.82 15.42
CA ALA A 96 -26.12 -7.11 14.54
C ALA A 96 -25.74 -8.60 14.65
N TYR A 97 -26.07 -9.39 13.62
CA TYR A 97 -25.62 -10.79 13.53
C TYR A 97 -24.10 -10.89 13.61
N LYS A 98 -23.57 -11.76 14.49
CA LYS A 98 -22.13 -12.00 14.71
C LYS A 98 -21.43 -12.68 13.53
N TYR A 99 -22.20 -13.33 12.66
CA TYR A 99 -21.72 -14.11 11.52
C TYR A 99 -22.42 -13.71 10.22
N TRP A 100 -21.77 -13.95 9.09
CA TRP A 100 -22.34 -13.79 7.75
C TRP A 100 -21.84 -14.90 6.82
N TYR A 101 -22.63 -15.26 5.81
CA TYR A 101 -22.27 -16.31 4.86
C TYR A 101 -21.57 -15.75 3.62
N CYS A 102 -20.35 -16.20 3.36
CA CYS A 102 -19.63 -15.82 2.15
C CYS A 102 -19.99 -16.78 1.00
N LYS A 103 -20.84 -16.34 0.06
CA LYS A 103 -21.21 -17.12 -1.14
C LYS A 103 -20.01 -17.56 -1.99
N LYS A 104 -18.93 -16.76 -2.04
CA LYS A 104 -17.74 -17.08 -2.87
C LYS A 104 -16.85 -18.13 -2.26
N CYS A 105 -16.74 -18.16 -0.93
CA CYS A 105 -15.96 -19.15 -0.20
C CYS A 105 -16.81 -20.32 0.32
N GLN A 106 -18.14 -20.24 0.17
CA GLN A 106 -19.13 -21.19 0.67
C GLN A 106 -18.97 -21.52 2.16
N LEU A 107 -18.75 -20.49 2.98
CA LEU A 107 -18.41 -20.63 4.39
C LEU A 107 -19.02 -19.51 5.24
N TYR A 108 -19.44 -19.85 6.46
CA TYR A 108 -19.83 -18.88 7.50
C TYR A 108 -18.59 -18.21 8.11
N MET A 109 -18.60 -16.88 8.12
CA MET A 109 -17.49 -16.04 8.57
C MET A 109 -17.95 -15.15 9.73
N ARG A 110 -17.08 -14.97 10.73
CA ARG A 110 -17.33 -14.05 11.85
C ARG A 110 -17.11 -12.60 11.40
N LYS A 111 -18.00 -11.65 11.74
CA LYS A 111 -17.73 -10.22 11.52
C LYS A 111 -16.49 -9.78 12.34
N PRO A 112 -15.65 -8.84 11.84
CA PRO A 112 -15.75 -8.10 10.59
C PRO A 112 -14.95 -8.71 9.43
N THR A 113 -14.98 -10.04 9.24
CA THR A 113 -14.32 -10.68 8.09
C THR A 113 -14.92 -10.19 6.78
N GLN A 114 -14.09 -9.89 5.78
CA GLN A 114 -14.52 -9.47 4.44
C GLN A 114 -13.84 -10.28 3.35
N HIS A 115 -14.57 -10.55 2.27
CA HIS A 115 -14.03 -11.24 1.10
C HIS A 115 -13.32 -10.26 0.15
N CYS A 116 -12.06 -10.54 -0.19
CA CYS A 116 -11.35 -9.84 -1.24
C CYS A 116 -11.53 -10.54 -2.58
N VAL A 117 -12.12 -9.85 -3.55
CA VAL A 117 -12.35 -10.37 -4.90
C VAL A 117 -11.03 -10.61 -5.65
N PHE A 118 -10.03 -9.76 -5.41
CA PHE A 118 -8.72 -9.83 -6.09
C PHE A 118 -7.89 -11.01 -5.56
N CYS A 119 -7.79 -11.15 -4.24
CA CYS A 119 -7.07 -12.27 -3.62
C CYS A 119 -7.90 -13.58 -3.57
N LYS A 120 -9.19 -13.52 -3.93
CA LYS A 120 -10.17 -14.62 -3.83
C LYS A 120 -10.19 -15.29 -2.45
N LYS A 121 -10.00 -14.48 -1.40
CA LYS A 121 -9.81 -14.94 -0.01
C LYS A 121 -10.56 -14.04 0.96
N CYS A 122 -11.09 -14.64 2.04
CA CYS A 122 -11.65 -13.92 3.16
C CYS A 122 -10.57 -13.53 4.17
N TYR A 123 -10.64 -12.30 4.66
CA TYR A 123 -9.67 -11.71 5.57
C TYR A 123 -10.38 -11.13 6.79
N HIS A 124 -9.85 -11.42 7.98
CA HIS A 124 -10.34 -10.84 9.23
C HIS A 124 -9.75 -9.44 9.42
N PHE A 125 -10.58 -8.46 9.83
CA PHE A 125 -10.20 -7.04 9.93
C PHE A 125 -9.48 -6.52 8.68
N ARG A 126 -10.09 -6.76 7.52
CA ARG A 126 -9.62 -6.25 6.23
C ARG A 126 -10.02 -4.78 6.09
N GLU A 127 -9.06 -3.95 5.72
CA GLU A 127 -9.34 -2.56 5.32
C GLU A 127 -9.55 -2.48 3.81
N GLN A 128 -8.52 -2.87 3.06
CA GLN A 128 -8.50 -2.65 1.61
C GLN A 128 -7.51 -3.58 0.91
N HIS A 129 -7.66 -3.72 -0.40
CA HIS A 129 -6.65 -4.31 -1.26
C HIS A 129 -5.81 -3.19 -1.85
N CYS A 130 -4.49 -3.21 -1.64
CA CYS A 130 -3.59 -2.24 -2.22
C CYS A 130 -3.07 -2.77 -3.56
N PHE A 131 -3.49 -2.14 -4.65
CA PHE A 131 -3.06 -2.51 -6.02
C PHE A 131 -1.57 -2.30 -6.24
N LEU A 132 -0.97 -1.31 -5.56
CA LEU A 132 0.46 -1.03 -5.66
C LEU A 132 1.31 -2.17 -5.08
N LEU A 133 0.84 -2.78 -3.99
CA LEU A 133 1.53 -3.87 -3.31
C LEU A 133 1.11 -5.26 -3.83
N GLY A 134 -0.01 -5.35 -4.53
CA GLY A 134 -0.63 -6.63 -4.88
C GLY A 134 -1.11 -7.44 -3.67
N ALA A 135 -1.31 -6.79 -2.51
CA ALA A 135 -1.62 -7.44 -1.25
C ALA A 135 -2.77 -6.75 -0.50
N CYS A 136 -3.49 -7.51 0.33
CA CYS A 136 -4.48 -6.96 1.24
C CYS A 136 -3.82 -6.37 2.50
N VAL A 137 -4.25 -5.16 2.84
CA VAL A 137 -3.94 -4.48 4.10
C VAL A 137 -4.98 -4.87 5.14
N LEU A 138 -4.47 -5.32 6.27
CA LEU A 138 -5.15 -5.97 7.38
C LEU A 138 -4.75 -5.22 8.65
N ARG A 139 -5.58 -5.29 9.69
CA ARG A 139 -5.18 -4.78 11.02
C ARG A 139 -3.82 -5.31 11.48
N GLN A 140 -3.52 -6.58 11.19
CA GLN A 140 -2.27 -7.23 11.60
C GLN A 140 -1.01 -6.69 10.91
N ASN A 141 -1.11 -6.27 9.65
CA ASN A 141 0.02 -5.72 8.89
C ASN A 141 -0.09 -4.20 8.69
N MET A 142 -1.01 -3.52 9.38
CA MET A 142 -1.23 -2.08 9.25
C MET A 142 0.01 -1.27 9.63
N GLY A 143 0.69 -1.63 10.73
CA GLY A 143 1.95 -0.98 11.13
C GLY A 143 3.03 -1.08 10.05
N ASN A 144 3.25 -2.28 9.49
CA ASN A 144 4.22 -2.48 8.40
C ASN A 144 3.82 -1.70 7.13
N PHE A 145 2.51 -1.55 6.87
CA PHE A 145 2.02 -0.75 5.75
C PHE A 145 2.32 0.75 5.94
N ILE A 146 2.11 1.28 7.15
CA ILE A 146 2.42 2.69 7.48
C ILE A 146 3.94 2.93 7.40
N LEU A 147 4.75 2.02 7.95
CA LEU A 147 6.22 2.11 7.87
C LEU A 147 6.70 2.01 6.42
N LEU A 148 6.12 1.12 5.61
CA LEU A 148 6.42 1.03 4.19
C LEU A 148 6.23 2.38 3.48
N CYS A 149 5.09 3.04 3.70
CA CYS A 149 4.83 4.36 3.14
C CYS A 149 5.85 5.40 3.63
N PHE A 150 6.18 5.38 4.91
CA PHE A 150 7.15 6.30 5.51
C PHE A 150 8.57 6.12 4.93
N TYR A 151 9.08 4.89 4.86
CA TYR A 151 10.40 4.59 4.30
C TYR A 151 10.47 4.81 2.80
N ALA A 152 9.43 4.44 2.05
CA ALA A 152 9.33 4.77 0.63
C ALA A 152 9.39 6.30 0.44
N SER A 153 8.75 7.04 1.34
CA SER A 153 8.80 8.49 1.31
C SER A 153 10.19 9.05 1.58
N LEU A 154 10.88 8.61 2.62
CA LEU A 154 12.25 9.05 2.91
C LEU A 154 13.24 8.66 1.80
N ALA A 155 13.16 7.43 1.28
CA ALA A 155 13.98 6.98 0.16
C ALA A 155 13.75 7.85 -1.08
N SER A 156 12.50 8.26 -1.31
CA SER A 156 12.16 9.13 -2.43
C SER A 156 12.72 10.54 -2.28
N VAL A 157 12.72 11.13 -1.07
CA VAL A 157 13.40 12.42 -0.82
C VAL A 157 14.89 12.30 -1.12
N TYR A 158 15.55 11.26 -0.62
CA TYR A 158 16.98 11.05 -0.89
C TYR A 158 17.27 10.98 -2.39
N THR A 159 16.47 10.18 -3.11
CA THR A 159 16.57 10.04 -4.56
C THR A 159 16.33 11.38 -5.28
N MET A 160 15.33 12.14 -4.85
CA MET A 160 15.04 13.46 -5.41
C MET A 160 16.17 14.45 -5.17
N LEU A 161 16.81 14.42 -4.01
CA LEU A 161 17.98 15.28 -3.76
C LEU A 161 19.10 14.94 -4.74
N VAL A 162 19.42 13.66 -4.95
CA VAL A 162 20.46 13.26 -5.91
C VAL A 162 20.08 13.66 -7.35
N MET A 163 18.89 13.27 -7.82
CA MET A 163 18.44 13.57 -9.18
C MET A 163 18.24 15.07 -9.42
N GLY A 164 17.83 15.81 -8.39
CA GLY A 164 17.55 17.24 -8.46
C GLY A 164 18.78 18.05 -8.86
N TRP A 165 19.97 17.64 -8.43
CA TRP A 165 21.22 18.31 -8.83
C TRP A 165 21.46 18.16 -10.34
N CYS A 166 21.28 16.94 -10.88
CA CYS A 166 21.40 16.71 -12.33
C CYS A 166 20.32 17.45 -13.13
N VAL A 167 19.11 17.57 -12.59
CA VAL A 167 18.04 18.35 -13.23
C VAL A 167 18.40 19.83 -13.27
N VAL A 168 18.88 20.41 -12.18
CA VAL A 168 19.28 21.84 -12.13
C VAL A 168 20.41 22.13 -13.11
N GLU A 169 21.43 21.28 -13.17
CA GLU A 169 22.52 21.43 -14.15
C GLU A 169 22.02 21.34 -15.59
N SER A 170 21.13 20.39 -15.87
CA SER A 170 20.50 20.25 -17.19
C SER A 170 19.63 21.46 -17.55
N LEU A 171 18.94 22.05 -16.57
CA LEU A 171 18.13 23.26 -16.76
C LEU A 171 19.01 24.47 -17.08
N ASP A 172 20.12 24.65 -16.35
CA ASP A 172 21.08 25.75 -16.60
C ASP A 172 21.68 25.67 -18.00
N GLN A 173 22.08 24.47 -18.45
CA GLN A 173 22.57 24.25 -19.82
C GLN A 173 21.49 24.54 -20.87
N MET A 174 20.23 24.19 -20.62
CA MET A 174 19.14 24.49 -21.55
C MET A 174 18.78 25.98 -21.60
N ILE A 175 18.76 26.67 -20.46
CA ILE A 175 18.47 28.11 -20.38
C ILE A 175 19.53 28.92 -21.12
N LYS A 176 20.82 28.56 -20.96
CA LYS A 176 21.93 29.21 -21.67
C LYS A 176 21.86 29.06 -23.20
N ASN A 177 21.20 28.01 -23.69
CA ASN A 177 21.14 27.66 -25.11
C ASN A 177 19.81 28.01 -25.79
N ALA A 178 18.80 28.53 -25.07
CA ALA A 178 17.44 28.68 -25.60
C ALA A 178 16.98 30.14 -25.72
N ASP A 179 16.46 30.49 -26.90
CA ASP A 179 15.55 31.62 -27.05
C ASP A 179 14.25 31.32 -26.26
N ASN A 180 13.80 32.29 -25.47
CA ASN A 180 12.83 32.20 -24.35
C ASN A 180 11.46 31.52 -24.63
N ILE A 181 11.15 31.06 -25.84
CA ILE A 181 9.82 30.58 -26.24
C ILE A 181 9.71 29.03 -26.20
N ASN A 182 10.83 28.28 -26.24
CA ASN A 182 10.82 26.80 -26.24
C ASN A 182 10.82 26.15 -24.83
N LEU A 183 10.88 26.95 -23.76
CA LEU A 183 11.07 26.43 -22.41
C LEU A 183 9.80 25.71 -21.92
N PHE A 184 8.63 26.34 -22.04
CA PHE A 184 7.37 25.77 -21.53
C PHE A 184 6.91 24.53 -22.29
N GLU A 185 7.12 24.49 -23.62
CA GLU A 185 6.79 23.33 -24.45
C GLU A 185 7.65 22.10 -24.12
N ASN A 186 8.91 22.28 -23.69
CA ASN A 186 9.77 21.17 -23.26
C ASN A 186 9.29 20.45 -21.99
N PHE A 187 8.51 21.13 -21.14
CA PHE A 187 8.07 20.61 -19.84
C PHE A 187 6.65 20.06 -19.84
N CYS A 188 5.93 20.16 -20.97
CA CYS A 188 4.63 19.56 -21.12
C CYS A 188 4.78 18.05 -21.40
N PHE A 189 4.22 17.21 -20.52
CA PHE A 189 4.34 15.74 -20.55
C PHE A 189 4.23 15.08 -21.94
N PRO A 190 3.32 15.49 -22.85
CA PRO A 190 3.22 14.91 -24.20
C PRO A 190 4.42 15.25 -25.10
N ILE A 191 4.96 16.46 -24.99
CA ILE A 191 6.07 16.96 -25.81
C ILE A 191 7.40 16.39 -25.31
N THR A 192 7.56 16.27 -23.99
CA THR A 192 8.69 15.59 -23.33
C THR A 192 8.78 14.11 -23.76
N LEU A 193 7.64 13.43 -23.94
CA LEU A 193 7.57 12.05 -24.42
C LEU A 193 7.95 11.89 -25.90
N ILE A 194 7.58 12.85 -26.76
CA ILE A 194 7.96 12.87 -28.19
C ILE A 194 9.46 13.15 -28.35
N LYS A 195 10.03 14.04 -27.54
CA LYS A 195 11.48 14.33 -27.56
C LYS A 195 12.35 13.18 -27.03
N LEU A 196 11.81 12.33 -26.14
CA LEU A 196 12.45 11.09 -25.70
C LEU A 196 12.73 10.13 -26.88
N LEU A 197 11.91 10.14 -27.94
CA LEU A 197 12.12 9.32 -29.15
C LEU A 197 13.25 9.85 -30.06
N SER A 198 13.76 11.07 -29.84
CA SER A 198 14.60 11.81 -30.79
C SER A 198 16.10 11.93 -30.41
N LYS A 199 16.66 10.97 -29.67
CA LYS A 199 18.11 10.81 -29.36
C LYS A 199 18.78 11.78 -28.36
N ASN A 200 18.11 12.78 -27.79
CA ASN A 200 18.60 13.51 -26.59
C ASN A 200 18.09 12.85 -25.28
N LEU A 201 18.46 11.58 -25.09
CA LEU A 201 17.79 10.62 -24.20
C LEU A 201 18.07 10.79 -22.70
N SER A 202 19.20 11.36 -22.28
CA SER A 202 19.63 11.33 -20.88
C SER A 202 18.90 12.35 -19.99
N CYS A 203 18.91 13.64 -20.35
CA CYS A 203 18.38 14.70 -19.47
C CYS A 203 16.84 14.68 -19.37
N ILE A 204 16.16 14.43 -20.49
CA ILE A 204 14.69 14.35 -20.55
C ILE A 204 14.19 13.17 -19.71
N PHE A 205 14.87 12.02 -19.79
CA PHE A 205 14.54 10.83 -19.00
C PHE A 205 14.69 11.08 -17.50
N ILE A 206 15.80 11.70 -17.07
CA ILE A 206 16.02 12.06 -15.65
C ILE A 206 14.94 13.03 -15.17
N PHE A 207 14.55 14.01 -15.99
CA PHE A 207 13.47 14.94 -15.64
C PHE A 207 12.11 14.25 -15.47
N ILE A 208 11.74 13.33 -16.38
CA ILE A 208 10.51 12.55 -16.25
C ILE A 208 10.53 11.73 -14.95
N LEU A 209 11.63 11.04 -14.67
CA LEU A 209 11.78 10.25 -13.43
C LEU A 209 11.71 11.12 -12.17
N PHE A 210 12.31 12.31 -12.20
CA PHE A 210 12.23 13.27 -11.10
C PHE A 210 10.78 13.69 -10.81
N ASN A 211 10.00 14.02 -11.84
CA ASN A 211 8.58 14.36 -11.68
C ASN A 211 7.74 13.17 -11.19
N LEU A 212 7.96 11.99 -11.74
CA LEU A 212 7.30 10.77 -11.25
C LEU A 212 7.64 10.51 -9.78
N GLN A 213 8.88 10.79 -9.36
CA GLN A 213 9.29 10.64 -7.98
C GLN A 213 8.60 11.63 -7.04
N ILE A 214 8.39 12.89 -7.45
CA ILE A 214 7.59 13.87 -6.69
C ILE A 214 6.17 13.35 -6.45
N VAL A 215 5.54 12.81 -7.49
CA VAL A 215 4.17 12.29 -7.40
C VAL A 215 4.12 11.09 -6.47
N MET A 216 5.01 10.11 -6.66
CA MET A 216 5.07 8.90 -5.83
C MET A 216 5.37 9.24 -4.36
N GLN A 217 6.24 10.23 -4.12
CA GLN A 217 6.54 10.73 -2.79
C GLN A 217 5.29 11.29 -2.10
N SER A 218 4.63 12.23 -2.78
CA SER A 218 3.44 12.92 -2.24
C SER A 218 2.31 11.92 -1.94
N LEU A 219 2.09 10.96 -2.85
CA LEU A 219 1.09 9.91 -2.66
C LEU A 219 1.44 8.99 -1.49
N SER A 220 2.70 8.53 -1.39
CA SER A 220 3.13 7.64 -0.32
C SER A 220 3.02 8.30 1.05
N MET A 221 3.52 9.54 1.16
CA MET A 221 3.49 10.31 2.40
C MET A 221 2.05 10.59 2.81
N GLY A 222 1.25 11.19 1.92
CA GLY A 222 -0.14 11.51 2.18
C GLY A 222 -0.96 10.29 2.59
N TYR A 223 -0.75 9.15 1.92
CA TYR A 223 -1.49 7.92 2.23
C TYR A 223 -1.05 7.27 3.54
N GLY A 224 0.25 7.26 3.85
CA GLY A 224 0.78 6.77 5.11
C GLY A 224 0.25 7.57 6.30
N PHE A 225 0.32 8.91 6.22
CA PHE A 225 -0.22 9.80 7.25
C PHE A 225 -1.73 9.68 7.39
N TRP A 226 -2.47 9.65 6.27
CA TRP A 226 -3.91 9.44 6.30
C TRP A 226 -4.26 8.13 7.00
N LYS A 227 -3.56 7.04 6.68
CA LYS A 227 -3.80 5.75 7.34
C LYS A 227 -3.48 5.80 8.83
N LEU A 228 -2.35 6.39 9.23
CA LEU A 228 -2.04 6.58 10.65
C LEU A 228 -3.14 7.38 11.36
N TYR A 229 -3.58 8.50 10.78
CA TYR A 229 -4.67 9.32 11.32
C TYR A 229 -5.98 8.52 11.47
N THR A 230 -6.37 7.71 10.47
CA THR A 230 -7.58 6.88 10.56
C THR A 230 -7.49 5.83 11.67
N CYS A 231 -6.29 5.30 11.96
CA CYS A 231 -6.10 4.35 13.07
C CYS A 231 -6.26 5.05 14.42
N LEU A 232 -5.63 6.22 14.60
CA LEU A 232 -5.67 6.99 15.85
C LEU A 232 -7.07 7.54 16.16
N THR A 233 -7.84 7.88 15.12
CA THR A 233 -9.22 8.38 15.27
C THR A 233 -10.28 7.29 15.32
N GLY A 234 -9.91 6.03 15.05
CA GLY A 234 -10.86 4.91 14.99
C GLY A 234 -11.80 4.97 13.78
N LYS A 235 -11.47 5.74 12.73
CA LYS A 235 -12.27 5.87 11.49
C LYS A 235 -12.01 4.74 10.47
N GLN A 236 -11.56 3.59 10.94
CA GLN A 236 -11.27 2.39 10.11
C GLN A 236 -12.58 1.73 9.63
N CYS A 237 -12.52 0.85 8.63
CA CYS A 237 -13.70 0.13 8.12
C CYS A 237 -14.37 -0.73 9.21
N TYR A 238 -13.64 -1.08 10.26
CA TYR A 238 -14.13 -1.80 11.44
C TYR A 238 -14.10 -0.95 12.72
N GLY A 239 -14.00 0.37 12.59
CA GLY A 239 -13.87 1.33 13.70
C GLY A 239 -14.95 1.21 14.76
N HIS A 240 -16.20 0.92 14.36
CA HIS A 240 -17.31 0.68 15.27
C HIS A 240 -17.06 -0.50 16.24
N LEU A 241 -16.21 -1.47 15.89
CA LEU A 241 -15.93 -2.64 16.72
C LEU A 241 -14.71 -2.48 17.63
N THR A 242 -13.70 -1.73 17.19
CA THR A 242 -12.40 -1.65 17.90
C THR A 242 -12.15 -0.29 18.54
N GLY A 243 -12.89 0.76 18.14
CA GLY A 243 -12.61 2.12 18.57
C GLY A 243 -11.27 2.65 18.06
N LYS A 244 -10.71 3.63 18.79
CA LYS A 244 -9.38 4.22 18.56
C LYS A 244 -8.28 3.20 18.87
N GLN A 245 -7.20 3.24 18.11
CA GLN A 245 -6.03 2.38 18.31
C GLN A 245 -4.87 3.19 18.85
N ASP A 246 -4.20 2.66 19.87
CA ASP A 246 -2.97 3.26 20.37
C ASP A 246 -1.79 2.94 19.45
N LEU A 247 -0.72 3.74 19.51
CA LEU A 247 0.50 3.48 18.75
C LEU A 247 1.09 2.09 19.06
N LYS A 248 0.94 1.62 20.31
CA LYS A 248 1.34 0.27 20.74
C LYS A 248 0.53 -0.82 20.05
N ASP A 249 -0.74 -0.58 19.71
CA ASP A 249 -1.54 -1.54 18.96
C ASP A 249 -1.14 -1.59 17.49
N ILE A 250 -0.82 -0.43 16.91
CA ILE A 250 -0.48 -0.27 15.49
C ILE A 250 0.91 -0.86 15.20
N PHE A 251 1.92 -0.41 15.95
CA PHE A 251 3.31 -0.79 15.75
C PHE A 251 3.69 -2.01 16.61
N GLY A 252 2.92 -2.35 17.65
CA GLY A 252 3.15 -3.48 18.54
C GLY A 252 4.07 -3.12 19.71
N SER A 253 4.36 -4.10 20.57
CA SER A 253 5.14 -3.91 21.82
C SER A 253 6.52 -3.30 21.59
N TYR A 254 7.14 -3.60 20.46
CA TYR A 254 8.48 -3.13 20.10
C TYR A 254 8.53 -1.72 19.50
N SER A 255 7.45 -0.92 19.53
CA SER A 255 7.36 0.51 19.15
C SER A 255 8.52 1.05 18.28
N LEU A 256 9.55 1.67 18.89
CA LEU A 256 10.73 2.25 18.20
C LEU A 256 11.64 1.21 17.53
N MET A 257 11.77 0.01 18.09
CA MET A 257 12.53 -1.07 17.45
C MET A 257 11.89 -1.51 16.14
N ASN A 258 10.56 -1.38 15.98
CA ASN A 258 9.92 -1.65 14.68
C ASN A 258 10.24 -0.60 13.62
N VAL A 259 10.65 0.61 14.03
CA VAL A 259 11.15 1.64 13.12
C VAL A 259 12.54 1.23 12.63
N LEU A 260 13.41 0.79 13.53
CA LEU A 260 14.77 0.37 13.14
C LEU A 260 14.83 -0.96 12.38
N PHE A 261 13.87 -1.86 12.62
CA PHE A 261 13.76 -3.16 11.94
C PHE A 261 12.35 -3.74 12.18
N PRO A 262 11.63 -4.28 11.19
CA PRO A 262 10.23 -4.68 11.35
C PRO A 262 10.06 -6.01 12.11
N TYR A 263 10.49 -6.05 13.38
CA TYR A 263 10.47 -7.20 14.28
C TYR A 263 9.08 -7.84 14.38
N ASN A 264 8.03 -7.03 14.53
CA ASN A 264 6.66 -7.54 14.62
C ASN A 264 6.15 -8.14 13.30
N GLY A 265 6.67 -7.69 12.17
CA GLY A 265 6.37 -8.26 10.86
C GLY A 265 7.11 -9.58 10.60
N LEU A 266 8.37 -9.68 11.06
CA LEU A 266 9.29 -10.79 10.79
C LEU A 266 9.26 -11.90 11.85
N VAL A 267 9.34 -11.54 13.13
CA VAL A 267 9.47 -12.44 14.29
C VAL A 267 8.18 -12.52 15.11
N GLY A 268 7.45 -11.41 15.21
CA GLY A 268 6.22 -11.33 15.98
C GLY A 268 5.09 -12.17 15.38
N LYS A 269 4.68 -13.22 16.09
CA LYS A 269 3.39 -13.86 15.84
C LYS A 269 2.29 -12.90 16.30
N ARG A 270 1.88 -11.94 15.45
CA ARG A 270 0.53 -11.33 15.55
C ARG A 270 -0.49 -12.39 15.14
N SER A 271 -0.58 -13.45 15.93
CA SER A 271 -1.43 -14.57 15.63
C SER A 271 -2.88 -14.12 15.79
N VAL A 272 -3.71 -14.47 14.80
CA VAL A 272 -5.18 -14.37 14.86
C VAL A 272 -5.73 -15.12 16.10
N ASN A 273 -4.92 -16.00 16.71
CA ASN A 273 -5.22 -16.82 17.86
C ASN A 273 -4.98 -16.15 19.22
N ASP A 274 -4.71 -14.85 19.29
CA ASP A 274 -4.89 -14.11 20.55
C ASP A 274 -6.38 -13.87 20.87
N GLY A 275 -7.19 -14.89 20.62
CA GLY A 275 -8.58 -15.03 21.07
C GLY A 275 -8.70 -15.15 22.59
N ARG A 276 -7.63 -14.91 23.36
CA ARG A 276 -7.68 -14.75 24.82
C ARG A 276 -7.74 -13.30 25.28
N GLN A 277 -7.36 -12.31 24.46
CA GLN A 277 -7.55 -10.88 24.79
C GLN A 277 -8.79 -10.23 24.15
N HIS A 278 -9.62 -11.02 23.47
CA HIS A 278 -10.91 -10.57 22.93
C HIS A 278 -12.10 -11.23 23.64
N GLN A 279 -11.91 -11.68 24.88
CA GLN A 279 -12.99 -11.58 25.84
C GLN A 279 -13.31 -10.10 25.96
N LEU A 280 -14.50 -9.77 25.50
CA LEU A 280 -15.19 -8.54 25.82
C LEU A 280 -14.86 -8.23 27.29
N LYS A 281 -14.38 -7.03 27.59
CA LYS A 281 -14.65 -6.45 28.90
C LYS A 281 -16.18 -6.40 29.00
N GLU A 282 -16.76 -7.49 29.47
CA GLU A 282 -18.04 -7.48 30.15
C GLU A 282 -17.77 -6.70 31.45
N VAL A 283 -18.05 -5.41 31.39
CA VAL A 283 -18.44 -4.62 32.56
C VAL A 283 -19.92 -4.34 32.38
#